data_AF-A0AAW0DH71-F1
#
_entry.id   AF-A0AAW0DH71-F1
#
_cell.length_a   1.000
_cell.length_b   1.000
_cell.length_c   1.000
_cell.angle_alpha   90.00
_cell.angle_beta   90.00
_cell.angle_gamma   90.00
#
_symmetry.space_group_name_H-M   'P 1'
#
loop_
_entity.id
_entity.type
_entity.pdbx_description
1 polymer ?
#
loop_
_entity_poly.entity_id
_entity_poly.type
_entity_poly.pdbx_seq_one_letter_code
_entity_poly.pdbx_strand_id
1 'polypeptide(L)'
;MTFWALSWLLSFSLVLNNAVLVLALPRNCFLLSPDQLQSVPGWSYLQTAVEANYGTEPYKIVTNDSQFPTKMASLCGGVAEGWVWFEYHARVQGHYKWSFQIEGILPEAADRRVSDIMRVSYPAKLRRSPDFSDL
;
A
#
# COMPACT_ATOMS: atom_id res chain seq x y z
N MET A 1 31.76 -66.77 31.39
CA MET A 1 30.52 -66.27 32.01
C MET A 1 30.76 -64.78 32.28
N THR A 2 30.11 -63.76 31.74
CA THR A 2 28.88 -63.61 30.93
C THR A 2 28.82 -62.14 30.45
N PHE A 3 28.59 -61.96 29.15
CA PHE A 3 27.72 -60.98 28.47
C PHE A 3 27.90 -59.44 28.55
N TRP A 4 28.01 -58.82 27.34
CA TRP A 4 27.34 -57.63 26.74
C TRP A 4 26.83 -56.50 27.67
N ALA A 5 26.91 -55.20 27.37
CA ALA A 5 26.54 -54.54 26.11
C ALA A 5 26.97 -53.06 26.09
N LEU A 6 27.14 -52.54 24.88
CA LEU A 6 27.22 -51.12 24.53
C LEU A 6 26.00 -50.34 25.04
N SER A 7 26.20 -49.12 25.52
CA SER A 7 25.13 -48.13 25.57
C SER A 7 25.67 -46.77 25.11
N TRP A 8 25.49 -46.55 23.81
CA TRP A 8 25.55 -45.24 23.19
C TRP A 8 24.29 -44.47 23.60
N LEU A 9 24.43 -43.34 24.28
CA LEU A 9 23.38 -42.34 24.35
C LEU A 9 23.90 -41.07 23.68
N LEU A 10 23.68 -41.03 22.37
CA LEU A 10 23.66 -39.79 21.60
C LEU A 10 22.54 -38.91 22.17
N SER A 11 22.91 -37.85 22.86
CA SER A 11 22.00 -36.75 23.20
C SER A 11 21.62 -36.03 21.91
N PHE A 12 20.56 -36.50 21.25
CA PHE A 12 19.87 -35.73 20.21
C PHE A 12 19.06 -34.64 20.91
N SER A 13 19.64 -33.45 21.05
CA SER A 13 18.89 -32.25 21.40
C SER A 13 17.90 -31.95 20.28
N LEU A 14 16.63 -32.25 20.51
CA LEU A 14 15.54 -31.76 19.65
C LEU A 14 15.45 -30.25 19.82
N VAL A 15 16.02 -29.50 18.88
CA VAL A 15 15.68 -28.09 18.69
C VAL A 15 14.32 -28.06 18.00
N LEU A 16 13.25 -27.94 18.79
CA LEU A 16 11.92 -27.64 18.29
C LEU A 16 11.94 -26.21 17.72
N ASN A 17 12.15 -26.12 16.41
CA ASN A 17 11.87 -24.91 15.66
C ASN A 17 10.36 -24.63 15.78
N ASN A 18 10.01 -23.65 16.60
CA ASN A 18 8.68 -23.05 16.63
C ASN A 18 8.43 -22.31 15.31
N ALA A 19 8.13 -23.05 14.25
CA ALA A 19 7.57 -22.50 13.05
C ALA A 19 6.12 -22.12 13.34
N VAL A 20 5.91 -20.91 13.86
CA VAL A 20 4.58 -20.29 13.88
C VAL A 20 4.20 -20.03 12.43
N LEU A 21 3.40 -20.93 11.88
CA LEU A 21 2.78 -20.74 10.57
C LEU A 21 1.74 -19.62 10.72
N VAL A 22 2.14 -18.38 10.43
CA VAL A 22 1.19 -17.27 10.27
C VAL A 22 0.40 -17.55 9.01
N LEU A 23 -0.76 -18.21 9.18
CA LEU A 23 -1.74 -18.35 8.11
C LEU A 23 -2.17 -16.95 7.69
N ALA A 24 -1.70 -16.49 6.52
CA ALA A 24 -2.14 -15.25 5.92
C ALA A 24 -3.63 -15.38 5.62
N LEU A 25 -4.48 -14.82 6.49
CA LEU A 25 -5.91 -14.71 6.24
C LEU A 25 -6.12 -13.98 4.90
N PRO A 26 -7.13 -14.39 4.10
CA PRO A 26 -7.45 -13.70 2.86
C PRO A 26 -7.61 -12.21 3.17
N ARG A 27 -6.72 -11.39 2.64
CA ARG A 27 -6.80 -9.94 2.80
C ARG A 27 -8.03 -9.51 2.02
N ASN A 28 -9.07 -9.08 2.73
CA ASN A 28 -10.14 -8.33 2.10
C ASN A 28 -9.51 -7.05 1.53
N CYS A 29 -9.50 -6.98 0.21
CA CYS A 29 -9.00 -5.86 -0.57
C CYS A 29 -10.19 -5.09 -1.13
N PHE A 30 -10.13 -3.77 -1.01
CA PHE A 30 -11.12 -2.87 -1.58
C PHE A 30 -10.42 -1.84 -2.45
N LEU A 31 -11.12 -1.26 -3.41
CA LEU A 31 -10.58 -0.18 -4.22
C LEU A 31 -10.31 1.04 -3.34
N LEU A 32 -9.08 1.55 -3.40
CA LEU A 32 -8.65 2.73 -2.68
C LEU A 32 -9.16 3.98 -3.42
N SER A 33 -9.82 4.89 -2.70
CA SER A 33 -10.17 6.21 -3.24
C SER A 33 -9.02 7.22 -3.07
N PRO A 34 -9.02 8.35 -3.81
CA PRO A 34 -8.01 9.40 -3.63
C PRO A 34 -8.00 9.95 -2.20
N ASP A 35 -9.17 10.13 -1.58
CA ASP A 35 -9.29 10.67 -0.22
C ASP A 35 -8.74 9.69 0.83
N GLN A 36 -8.97 8.39 0.63
CA GLN A 36 -8.39 7.35 1.50
C GLN A 36 -6.87 7.31 1.36
N LEU A 37 -6.35 7.48 0.14
CA LEU A 37 -4.92 7.59 -0.08
C LEU A 37 -4.32 8.83 0.60
N GLN A 38 -4.99 9.98 0.53
CA GLN A 38 -4.57 11.21 1.22
C GLN A 38 -4.59 11.09 2.75
N SER A 39 -5.25 10.05 3.27
CA SER A 39 -5.39 9.80 4.70
C SER A 39 -4.34 8.85 5.26
N VAL A 40 -3.45 8.30 4.42
CA VAL A 40 -2.37 7.44 4.90
C VAL A 40 -1.31 8.30 5.61
N PRO A 41 -0.65 7.79 6.67
CA PRO A 41 0.36 8.55 7.41
C PRO A 41 1.50 9.10 6.53
N GLY A 42 1.91 8.33 5.51
CA GLY A 42 2.97 8.71 4.57
C GLY A 42 2.53 9.64 3.43
N TRP A 43 1.30 10.15 3.43
CA TRP A 43 0.78 10.97 2.32
C TRP A 43 1.67 12.18 2.01
N SER A 44 2.13 12.90 3.04
CA SER A 44 2.98 14.09 2.86
C SER A 44 4.29 13.75 2.15
N TYR A 45 4.91 12.62 2.48
CA TYR A 45 6.13 12.15 1.83
C TYR A 45 5.88 11.80 0.36
N LEU A 46 4.76 11.13 0.08
CA LEU A 46 4.34 10.81 -1.29
C LEU A 46 4.14 12.09 -2.11
N GLN A 47 3.44 13.07 -1.55
CA GLN A 47 3.23 14.38 -2.16
C GLN A 47 4.56 15.11 -2.43
N THR A 48 5.45 15.18 -1.44
CA THR A 48 6.78 15.78 -1.62
C THR A 48 7.59 15.08 -2.71
N ALA A 49 7.52 13.75 -2.78
CA ALA A 49 8.20 13.00 -3.84
C ALA A 49 7.65 13.34 -5.23
N VAL A 50 6.33 13.48 -5.38
CA VAL A 50 5.70 13.89 -6.63
C VAL A 50 6.13 15.30 -7.02
N GLU A 51 6.04 16.25 -6.09
CA GLU A 51 6.38 17.66 -6.31
C GLU A 51 7.87 17.85 -6.61
N ALA A 52 8.76 17.08 -5.97
CA ALA A 52 10.18 17.12 -6.26
C ALA A 52 10.51 16.61 -7.68
N ASN A 53 9.74 15.66 -8.20
CA ASN A 53 9.96 15.12 -9.54
C ASN A 53 9.28 15.94 -10.64
N TYR A 54 8.09 16.48 -10.38
CA TYR A 54 7.19 17.03 -11.40
C TYR A 54 6.77 18.48 -11.13
N GLY A 55 7.24 19.08 -10.05
CA GLY A 55 6.89 20.44 -9.66
C GLY A 55 5.55 20.53 -8.93
N THR A 56 5.23 21.76 -8.53
CA THR A 56 4.09 22.09 -7.66
C THR A 56 2.86 22.55 -8.43
N GLU A 57 2.81 22.28 -9.75
CA GLU A 57 1.65 22.61 -10.56
C GLU A 57 0.41 21.88 -10.03
N PRO A 58 -0.77 22.51 -10.03
CA PRO A 58 -1.99 21.87 -9.56
C PRO A 58 -2.27 20.57 -10.31
N TYR A 59 -2.56 19.52 -9.55
CA TYR A 59 -2.86 18.19 -10.08
C TYR A 59 -4.09 17.59 -9.42
N LYS A 60 -4.73 16.68 -10.16
CA LYS A 60 -5.80 15.80 -9.69
C LYS A 60 -5.22 14.44 -9.37
N ILE A 61 -5.54 13.92 -8.19
CA ILE A 61 -5.16 12.57 -7.77
C ILE A 61 -6.22 11.61 -8.30
N VAL A 62 -5.78 10.62 -9.06
CA VAL A 62 -6.65 9.59 -9.64
C VAL A 62 -6.17 8.22 -9.19
N THR A 63 -7.07 7.46 -8.60
CA THR A 63 -6.89 6.05 -8.23
C THR A 63 -7.82 5.20 -9.09
N ASN A 64 -7.39 4.00 -9.47
CA ASN A 64 -8.22 3.04 -10.22
C ASN A 64 -8.71 3.59 -11.56
N ASP A 65 -7.79 4.20 -12.31
CA ASP A 65 -8.09 4.77 -13.62
C ASP A 65 -8.58 3.71 -14.61
N SER A 66 -9.69 3.98 -15.29
CA SER A 66 -10.31 3.03 -16.23
C SER A 66 -9.45 2.77 -17.48
N GLN A 67 -8.54 3.68 -17.82
CA GLN A 67 -7.58 3.47 -18.91
C GLN A 67 -6.49 2.46 -18.52
N PHE A 68 -6.27 2.23 -17.23
CA PHE A 68 -5.23 1.35 -16.70
C PHE A 68 -5.79 0.34 -15.67
N PRO A 69 -6.69 -0.57 -16.08
CA PRO A 69 -7.41 -1.47 -15.18
C PRO A 69 -6.51 -2.50 -14.47
N THR A 70 -5.27 -2.70 -14.94
CA THR A 70 -4.28 -3.56 -14.28
C THR A 70 -3.40 -2.81 -13.27
N LYS A 71 -3.52 -1.48 -13.20
CA LYS A 71 -2.76 -0.58 -12.30
C LYS A 71 -3.72 0.10 -11.32
N MET A 72 -4.41 -0.74 -10.56
CA MET A 72 -5.36 -0.32 -9.54
C MET A 72 -4.63 0.06 -8.26
N ALA A 73 -5.26 0.92 -7.45
CA ALA A 73 -4.89 1.15 -6.07
C ALA A 73 -5.91 0.48 -5.16
N SER A 74 -5.44 -0.29 -4.20
CA SER A 74 -6.28 -1.06 -3.29
C SER A 74 -5.86 -0.88 -1.84
N LEU A 75 -6.81 -1.07 -0.94
CA LEU A 75 -6.57 -1.17 0.49
C LEU A 75 -6.72 -2.64 0.91
N CYS A 76 -5.60 -3.35 1.03
CA CYS A 76 -5.57 -4.78 1.35
C CYS A 76 -5.18 -4.98 2.81
N GLY A 77 -6.11 -5.47 3.65
CA GLY A 77 -5.81 -5.64 5.09
C GLY A 77 -5.44 -4.32 5.80
N GLY A 78 -5.80 -3.18 5.20
CA GLY A 78 -5.58 -1.84 5.77
C GLY A 78 -4.32 -1.16 5.30
N VAL A 79 -3.59 -1.79 4.40
CA VAL A 79 -2.39 -1.23 3.82
C VAL A 79 -2.71 -0.83 2.40
N ALA A 80 -2.44 0.43 2.06
CA ALA A 80 -2.61 0.96 0.72
C ALA A 80 -1.53 0.38 -0.21
N GLU A 81 -1.94 -0.14 -1.36
CA GLU A 81 -1.11 -0.86 -2.32
C GLU A 81 -1.48 -0.45 -3.75
N GLY A 82 -0.56 -0.58 -4.70
CA GLY A 82 -0.80 -0.37 -6.12
C GLY A 82 -0.39 1.01 -6.66
N TRP A 83 -1.15 1.52 -7.63
CA TRP A 83 -0.75 2.69 -8.44
C TRP A 83 -1.66 3.90 -8.24
N VAL A 84 -1.04 5.06 -8.05
CA VAL A 84 -1.71 6.36 -8.03
C VAL A 84 -1.27 7.19 -9.24
N TRP A 85 -2.20 7.95 -9.80
CA TRP A 85 -1.98 8.83 -10.93
C TRP A 85 -2.14 10.29 -10.52
N PHE A 86 -1.32 11.14 -11.11
CA PHE A 86 -1.32 12.59 -10.95
C PHE A 86 -1.58 13.21 -12.31
N GLU A 87 -2.76 13.80 -12.47
CA GLU A 87 -3.21 14.43 -13.71
C GLU A 87 -3.08 15.95 -13.57
N TYR A 88 -2.22 16.54 -14.38
CA TYR A 88 -1.91 17.97 -14.39
C TYR A 88 -2.73 18.68 -15.47
N HIS A 89 -3.07 19.94 -15.20
CA HIS A 89 -3.75 20.77 -16.20
C HIS A 89 -2.81 21.17 -17.36
N ALA A 90 -1.56 21.50 -17.04
CA ALA A 90 -0.52 21.80 -18.02
C ALA A 90 0.42 20.59 -18.21
N ARG A 91 1.11 20.56 -19.34
CA ARG A 91 2.14 19.52 -19.56
C ARG A 91 3.30 19.73 -18.61
N VAL A 92 3.54 18.73 -17.79
CA VAL A 92 4.73 18.64 -16.94
C VAL A 92 5.67 17.63 -17.55
N GLN A 93 6.87 18.08 -17.90
CA GLN A 93 7.88 17.27 -18.58
C GLN A 93 7.34 16.54 -19.83
N GLY A 94 6.48 17.22 -20.59
CA GLY A 94 5.90 16.72 -21.84
C GLY A 94 4.61 15.90 -21.69
N HIS A 95 4.18 15.58 -20.48
CA HIS A 95 3.00 14.73 -20.21
C HIS A 95 1.97 15.44 -19.32
N TYR A 96 0.69 15.10 -19.47
CA TYR A 96 -0.39 15.55 -18.57
C TYR A 96 -0.58 14.61 -17.38
N LYS A 97 0.01 13.42 -17.41
CA LYS A 97 -0.31 12.36 -16.46
C LYS A 97 0.92 11.56 -16.09
N TRP A 98 1.16 11.44 -14.79
CA TRP A 98 2.24 10.66 -14.23
C TRP A 98 1.71 9.64 -13.23
N SER A 99 2.38 8.50 -13.09
CA SER A 99 2.00 7.46 -12.13
C SER A 99 3.12 7.13 -11.19
N PHE A 100 2.76 6.80 -9.96
CA PHE A 100 3.67 6.20 -8.99
C PHE A 100 3.08 4.95 -8.39
N GLN A 101 3.96 4.00 -8.09
CA GLN A 101 3.64 2.86 -7.26
C GLN A 101 3.74 3.28 -5.79
N ILE A 102 2.66 3.12 -5.03
CA ILE A 102 2.55 3.59 -3.64
C ILE A 102 3.66 2.95 -2.79
N GLU A 103 3.92 1.65 -2.97
CA GLU A 103 4.95 0.92 -2.21
C GLU A 103 6.37 1.27 -2.65
N GLY A 104 6.54 1.83 -3.85
CA GLY A 104 7.84 2.30 -4.32
C GLY A 104 8.27 3.58 -3.62
N ILE A 105 7.32 4.43 -3.23
CA ILE A 105 7.58 5.67 -2.49
C ILE A 105 7.48 5.45 -0.98
N LEU A 106 6.49 4.68 -0.53
CA LEU A 106 6.24 4.37 0.87
C LEU A 106 6.54 2.89 1.12
N PRO A 107 7.82 2.49 1.24
CA PRO A 107 8.17 1.07 1.38
C PRO A 107 7.59 0.46 2.66
N GLU A 108 7.59 1.25 3.74
CA GLU A 108 7.11 0.80 5.04
C GLU A 108 5.59 0.68 5.06
N ALA A 109 5.08 -0.50 5.42
CA ALA A 109 3.64 -0.76 5.49
C ALA A 109 2.94 0.11 6.54
N ALA A 110 3.67 0.61 7.55
CA ALA A 110 3.15 1.52 8.56
C ALA A 110 2.72 2.87 7.95
N ASP A 111 3.49 3.38 6.97
CA ASP A 111 3.23 4.66 6.31
C ASP A 111 2.03 4.57 5.35
N ARG A 112 1.69 3.35 4.91
CA ARG A 112 0.55 3.05 4.05
C ARG A 112 -0.66 2.52 4.81
N ARG A 113 -0.58 2.41 6.14
CA ARG A 113 -1.65 1.83 6.95
C ARG A 113 -2.72 2.88 7.27
N VAL A 114 -3.93 2.67 6.78
CA VAL A 114 -5.09 3.48 7.15
C VAL A 114 -5.56 3.03 8.54
N SER A 115 -5.77 3.97 9.46
CA SER A 115 -6.23 3.66 10.82
C SER A 115 -7.64 3.07 10.81
N ASP A 116 -7.93 2.16 11.74
CA ASP A 116 -9.24 1.49 11.77
C ASP A 116 -10.40 2.45 12.07
N ILE A 117 -10.15 3.56 12.77
CA ILE A 117 -11.11 4.64 13.00
C ILE A 117 -11.52 5.29 11.66
N MET A 118 -10.54 5.52 10.79
CA MET A 118 -10.77 6.08 9.45
C MET A 118 -11.59 5.11 8.57
N ARG A 119 -11.41 3.80 8.75
CA ARG A 119 -12.13 2.78 7.98
C ARG A 119 -13.61 2.69 8.34
N VAL A 120 -13.95 3.03 9.58
CA VAL A 120 -15.34 3.08 10.09
C VAL A 120 -16.02 4.42 9.74
N SER A 121 -15.25 5.51 9.67
CA SER A 121 -15.77 6.87 9.51
C SER A 121 -15.93 7.36 8.06
N TYR A 122 -15.58 6.58 7.04
CA TYR A 122 -15.84 6.96 5.63
C TYR A 122 -17.17 6.36 5.16
N PRO A 123 -18.32 7.03 5.35
CA PRO A 123 -19.51 6.69 4.58
C PRO A 123 -19.24 7.04 3.11
N ALA A 124 -19.89 6.30 2.21
CA ALA A 124 -19.84 6.40 0.76
C ALA A 124 -20.33 7.74 0.15
N LYS A 125 -20.20 8.87 0.86
CA LYS A 125 -20.64 10.19 0.41
C LYS A 125 -19.51 10.91 -0.32
N LEU A 126 -19.47 10.65 -1.62
CA LEU A 126 -18.80 11.46 -2.64
C LEU A 126 -19.07 12.98 -2.45
N ARG A 127 -18.07 13.77 -2.89
CA ARG A 127 -18.00 15.24 -3.10
C ARG A 127 -17.11 15.93 -2.05
N ARG A 128 -15.97 16.53 -2.40
CA ARG A 128 -15.70 17.40 -3.55
C ARG A 128 -14.21 17.26 -3.92
N SER A 129 -13.88 16.49 -4.95
CA SER A 129 -12.72 16.85 -5.79
C SER A 129 -13.01 18.27 -6.28
N PRO A 130 -12.02 19.18 -6.40
CA PRO A 130 -12.20 20.37 -7.21
C PRO A 130 -12.82 19.92 -8.52
N ASP A 131 -14.02 20.39 -8.77
CA ASP A 131 -14.71 20.11 -10.02
C ASP A 131 -14.00 20.99 -11.05
N PHE A 132 -13.14 20.35 -11.85
CA PHE A 132 -12.46 21.03 -12.95
C PHE A 132 -13.42 21.31 -14.12
N SER A 133 -14.73 21.08 -13.96
CA SER A 133 -15.76 21.39 -14.97
C SER A 133 -16.07 22.89 -15.09
N ASP A 134 -15.56 23.74 -14.19
CA ASP A 134 -15.82 25.18 -14.16
C ASP A 134 -14.64 26.06 -14.66
N LEU A 135 -13.63 25.48 -15.35
CA LEU A 135 -12.52 26.23 -15.98
C LEU A 135 -12.32 25.85 -17.45
#